data_AF-A0A812XBA2-F1
#
_entry.id   AF-A0A812XBA2-F1
#
_cell.length_a   1.000
_cell.length_b   1.000
_cell.length_c   1.000
_cell.angle_alpha   90.00
_cell.angle_beta   90.00
_cell.angle_gamma   90.00
#
_symmetry.space_group_name_H-M   'P 1'
#
loop_
_entity.id
_entity.type
_entity.pdbx_description
1 polymer ?
#
loop_
_entity_poly.entity_id
_entity_poly.type
_entity_poly.pdbx_seq_one_letter_code
_entity_poly.pdbx_strand_id
1 'polypeptide(L)'
;MDSGEADLTELFAQHNFFQRYRHYIQFDFLTTEEEIMDEWLSWGQTQIQELLQHCESMNDNKVTLRPWPCLVDFKDGDWPHARAIFIGIHRQRMEGEDAAAKQVIDFREIMVKFLVKISAWPEAERYENQLP
;
A
#
# COMPACT_ATOMS: atom_id res chain seq x y z
N MET A 1 -38.50 17.92 -10.23
CA MET A 1 -37.34 18.73 -9.82
C MET A 1 -36.83 18.04 -8.57
N ASP A 2 -35.88 17.13 -8.74
CA ASP A 2 -35.30 16.37 -7.61
C ASP A 2 -34.35 17.29 -6.86
N SER A 3 -34.74 17.64 -5.64
CA SER A 3 -33.92 18.41 -4.71
C SER A 3 -32.77 17.52 -4.27
N GLY A 4 -31.55 17.91 -4.62
CA GLY A 4 -30.32 17.23 -4.24
C GLY A 4 -30.03 17.34 -2.74
N GLU A 5 -30.70 16.49 -1.96
CA GLU A 5 -30.38 16.26 -0.55
C GLU A 5 -29.66 14.92 -0.45
N ALA A 6 -28.33 14.97 -0.39
CA ALA A 6 -27.55 13.83 0.09
C ALA A 6 -27.83 13.65 1.58
N ASP A 7 -28.19 12.44 2.00
CA ASP A 7 -28.39 12.13 3.42
C ASP A 7 -27.02 12.16 4.13
N LEU A 8 -26.96 12.84 5.29
CA LEU A 8 -25.75 12.86 6.12
C LEU A 8 -25.28 11.45 6.49
N THR A 9 -26.19 10.47 6.56
CA THR A 9 -25.81 9.07 6.80
C THR A 9 -24.94 8.50 5.68
N GLU A 10 -25.13 8.94 4.43
CA GLU A 10 -24.31 8.52 3.28
C GLU A 10 -22.90 9.13 3.34
N LEU A 11 -22.78 10.33 3.90
CA LEU A 11 -21.49 11.03 4.03
C LEU A 11 -20.57 10.35 5.05
N PHE A 12 -21.14 9.74 6.11
CA PHE A 12 -20.42 8.99 7.14
C PHE A 12 -20.41 7.47 6.91
N ALA A 13 -20.92 6.99 5.77
CA ALA A 13 -20.91 5.58 5.45
C ALA A 13 -19.47 5.03 5.41
N GLN A 14 -19.28 3.82 5.93
CA GLN A 14 -17.96 3.21 5.99
C GLN A 14 -17.38 3.02 4.59
N HIS A 15 -16.11 3.38 4.42
CA HIS A 15 -15.45 3.23 3.14
C HIS A 15 -15.13 1.75 2.85
N ASN A 16 -15.71 1.19 1.79
CA ASN A 16 -15.51 -0.20 1.36
C ASN A 16 -14.18 -0.40 0.60
N PHE A 17 -13.05 -0.04 1.21
CA PHE A 17 -11.73 -0.07 0.57
C PHE A 17 -11.39 -1.42 -0.06
N PHE A 18 -11.56 -2.52 0.68
CA PHE A 18 -11.21 -3.88 0.25
C PHE A 18 -12.16 -4.48 -0.80
N GLN A 19 -13.25 -3.78 -1.11
CA GLN A 19 -14.19 -4.16 -2.17
C GLN A 19 -14.09 -3.22 -3.39
N ARG A 20 -13.45 -2.05 -3.21
CA ARG A 20 -13.39 -0.99 -4.22
C ARG A 20 -12.37 -1.28 -5.33
N TYR A 21 -11.27 -1.97 -5.02
CA TYR A 21 -10.19 -2.22 -5.95
C TYR A 21 -10.14 -3.70 -6.32
N ARG A 22 -9.71 -3.99 -7.55
CA ARG A 22 -9.55 -5.38 -8.01
C ARG A 22 -8.24 -6.00 -7.54
N HIS A 23 -7.22 -5.15 -7.34
CA HIS A 23 -5.86 -5.56 -7.02
C HIS A 23 -5.33 -4.71 -5.87
N TYR A 24 -4.52 -5.33 -5.02
CA TYR A 24 -3.91 -4.73 -3.85
C TYR A 24 -2.43 -5.10 -3.78
N ILE A 25 -1.63 -4.22 -3.21
CA ILE A 25 -0.28 -4.50 -2.73
C ILE A 25 -0.36 -4.55 -1.21
N GLN A 26 0.25 -5.56 -0.61
CA GLN A 26 0.38 -5.71 0.82
C GLN A 26 1.87 -5.62 1.18
N PHE A 27 2.20 -4.73 2.13
CA PHE A 27 3.52 -4.64 2.73
C PHE A 27 3.43 -5.11 4.17
N ASP A 28 4.14 -6.19 4.47
CA ASP A 28 4.17 -6.80 5.79
C ASP A 28 5.40 -6.31 6.55
N PHE A 29 5.14 -5.81 7.76
CA PHE A 29 6.14 -5.38 8.72
C PHE A 29 6.12 -6.36 9.88
N LEU A 30 7.26 -7.00 10.09
CA LEU A 30 7.44 -8.09 11.04
C LEU A 30 8.59 -7.75 11.97
N THR A 31 8.44 -8.05 13.26
CA THR A 31 9.53 -7.97 14.24
C THR A 31 9.25 -8.85 15.46
N THR A 32 10.31 -9.19 16.18
CA THR A 32 10.24 -9.89 17.47
C THR A 32 9.93 -8.97 18.64
N GLU A 33 10.11 -7.64 18.50
CA GLU A 33 9.93 -6.69 19.59
C GLU A 33 9.02 -5.52 19.19
N GLU A 34 8.03 -5.19 20.03
CA GLU A 34 7.08 -4.11 19.77
C GLU A 34 7.74 -2.73 19.65
N GLU A 35 8.80 -2.48 20.43
CA GLU A 35 9.52 -1.19 20.44
C GLU A 35 10.15 -0.87 19.08
N ILE A 36 10.55 -1.90 18.33
CA ILE A 36 11.15 -1.77 16.99
C ILE A 36 10.08 -1.47 15.94
N MET A 37 8.85 -1.97 16.14
CA MET A 37 7.78 -1.90 15.16
C MET A 37 7.49 -0.45 14.73
N ASP A 38 7.46 0.48 15.67
CA ASP A 38 7.12 1.88 15.37
C ASP A 38 8.21 2.59 14.56
N GLU A 39 9.50 2.35 14.88
CA GLU A 39 10.62 2.88 14.10
C GLU A 39 10.67 2.24 12.70
N TRP A 40 10.47 0.93 12.63
CA TRP A 40 10.48 0.17 11.39
C TRP A 40 9.36 0.60 10.44
N LEU A 41 8.15 0.77 10.98
CA LEU A 41 7.00 1.28 10.22
C LEU A 41 7.23 2.71 9.75
N SER A 42 7.78 3.59 10.58
CA SER A 42 8.05 4.98 10.20
C SER A 42 9.00 5.05 9.00
N TRP A 43 10.08 4.26 9.03
CA TRP A 43 10.98 4.13 7.89
C TRP A 43 10.26 3.60 6.66
N GLY A 44 9.53 2.49 6.80
CA GLY A 44 8.88 1.86 5.67
C GLY A 44 7.75 2.67 5.06
N GLN A 45 6.97 3.38 5.85
CA GLN A 45 5.94 4.30 5.37
C GLN A 45 6.55 5.41 4.50
N THR A 46 7.71 5.94 4.89
CA THR A 46 8.45 6.93 4.09
C THR A 46 8.86 6.36 2.74
N GLN A 47 9.45 5.16 2.73
CA GLN A 47 9.86 4.49 1.50
C GLN A 47 8.67 4.11 0.61
N ILE A 48 7.56 3.67 1.21
CA ILE A 48 6.31 3.36 0.50
C ILE A 48 5.76 4.63 -0.14
N GLN A 49 5.73 5.76 0.57
CA GLN A 49 5.23 7.02 0.00
C GLN A 49 6.03 7.44 -1.24
N GLU A 50 7.36 7.35 -1.21
CA GLU A 50 8.20 7.59 -2.38
C GLU A 50 7.91 6.61 -3.52
N LEU A 51 7.71 5.33 -3.19
CA LEU A 51 7.36 4.29 -4.15
C LEU A 51 6.05 4.59 -4.88
N LEU A 52 5.02 5.03 -4.14
CA LEU A 52 3.72 5.35 -4.71
C LEU A 52 3.85 6.48 -5.73
N GLN A 53 4.54 7.57 -5.34
CA GLN A 53 4.78 8.72 -6.22
C GLN A 53 5.58 8.34 -7.47
N HIS A 54 6.62 7.51 -7.31
CA HIS A 54 7.41 7.03 -8.44
C HIS A 54 6.59 6.17 -9.40
N CYS A 55 5.74 5.29 -8.87
CA CYS A 55 4.89 4.44 -9.69
C CYS A 55 3.83 5.23 -10.47
N GLU A 56 3.14 6.17 -9.83
CA GLU A 56 2.13 6.99 -10.51
C GLU A 56 2.76 7.84 -11.63
N SER A 57 3.93 8.44 -11.36
CA SER A 57 4.67 9.25 -12.36
C SER A 57 5.18 8.43 -13.55
N MET A 58 5.65 7.20 -13.35
CA MET A 58 6.09 6.33 -14.45
C MET A 58 4.97 5.88 -15.38
N ASN A 59 3.71 5.89 -14.91
CA ASN A 59 2.55 5.39 -15.65
C ASN A 59 1.68 6.51 -16.24
N ASP A 60 2.21 7.74 -16.38
CA ASP A 60 1.44 8.92 -16.81
C ASP A 60 0.13 9.12 -16.00
N ASN A 61 0.12 8.74 -14.72
CA ASN A 61 -1.08 8.70 -13.86
C ASN A 61 -2.22 7.79 -14.36
N LYS A 62 -1.99 6.91 -15.34
CA LYS A 62 -2.95 5.88 -15.77
C LYS A 62 -3.18 4.82 -14.70
N VAL A 63 -2.21 4.67 -13.80
CA VAL A 63 -2.26 3.83 -12.61
C VAL A 63 -2.12 4.74 -11.41
N THR A 64 -3.07 4.62 -10.49
CA THR A 64 -3.07 5.34 -9.21
C THR A 64 -3.04 4.33 -8.08
N LEU A 65 -2.31 4.66 -7.03
CA LEU A 65 -2.12 3.85 -5.85
C LEU A 65 -2.76 4.55 -4.66
N ARG A 66 -3.56 3.81 -3.90
CA ARG A 66 -4.41 4.37 -2.84
C ARG A 66 -4.14 3.64 -1.53
N PRO A 67 -3.39 4.24 -0.59
CA PRO A 67 -3.12 3.61 0.69
C PRO A 67 -4.39 3.49 1.53
N TRP A 68 -4.53 2.38 2.24
CA TRP A 68 -5.46 2.24 3.35
C TRP A 68 -4.93 3.08 4.53
N PRO A 69 -5.76 3.91 5.17
CA PRO A 69 -5.31 4.82 6.23
C PRO A 69 -4.89 4.14 7.53
N CYS A 70 -5.21 2.86 7.72
CA CYS A 70 -4.91 2.15 8.96
C CYS A 70 -3.90 1.03 8.71
N LEU A 71 -3.10 0.74 9.74
CA LEU A 71 -2.36 -0.51 9.83
C LEU A 71 -3.32 -1.65 10.13
N VAL A 72 -3.01 -2.84 9.64
CA VAL A 72 -3.77 -4.05 9.93
C VAL A 72 -2.87 -5.00 10.72
N ASP A 73 -3.17 -5.21 11.99
CA ASP A 73 -2.49 -6.23 12.78
C ASP A 73 -2.90 -7.62 12.30
N PHE A 74 -1.94 -8.54 12.20
CA PHE A 74 -2.19 -9.93 11.89
C PHE A 74 -1.32 -10.87 12.73
N LYS A 75 -1.61 -12.16 12.66
CA LYS A 75 -0.82 -13.18 13.37
C LYS A 75 0.13 -13.84 12.39
N ASP A 76 1.41 -13.83 12.74
CA ASP A 76 2.43 -14.62 12.08
C ASP A 76 2.90 -15.75 13.00
N GLY A 77 3.45 -16.82 12.42
CA GLY A 77 3.91 -18.00 13.16
C GLY A 77 5.26 -17.79 13.85
N ASP A 78 6.15 -17.02 13.22
CA ASP A 78 7.53 -16.80 13.67
C ASP A 78 7.70 -15.39 14.25
N TRP A 79 6.83 -14.45 13.87
CA TRP A 79 6.95 -13.03 14.24
C TRP A 79 5.79 -12.58 15.16
N PRO A 80 6.02 -12.36 16.46
CA PRO A 80 4.96 -12.02 17.41
C PRO A 80 4.34 -10.63 17.15
N HIS A 81 5.05 -9.73 16.49
CA HIS A 81 4.54 -8.41 16.10
C HIS A 81 4.52 -8.31 14.58
N ALA A 82 3.31 -8.31 14.02
CA ALA A 82 3.09 -8.29 12.59
C ALA A 82 1.99 -7.28 12.22
N ARG A 83 2.34 -6.30 11.38
CA ARG A 83 1.42 -5.27 10.88
C ARG A 83 1.52 -5.16 9.36
N ALA A 84 0.40 -4.92 8.70
CA ALA A 84 0.33 -4.78 7.25
C ALA A 84 -0.15 -3.39 6.82
N ILE A 85 0.43 -2.90 5.73
CA ILE A 85 -0.05 -1.75 4.97
C ILE A 85 -0.64 -2.24 3.65
N PHE A 86 -1.87 -1.82 3.34
CA PHE A 86 -2.54 -2.17 2.09
C PHE A 86 -2.62 -0.97 1.15
N ILE A 87 -2.30 -1.20 -0.12
CA ILE A 87 -2.42 -0.21 -1.19
C ILE A 87 -3.36 -0.75 -2.26
N GLY A 88 -4.48 -0.07 -2.49
CA GLY A 88 -5.39 -0.36 -3.59
C GLY A 88 -4.82 0.15 -4.91
N ILE A 89 -4.88 -0.68 -5.94
CA ILE A 89 -4.44 -0.31 -7.30
C ILE A 89 -5.67 0.07 -8.13
N HIS A 90 -5.70 1.31 -8.62
CA HIS A 90 -6.75 1.79 -9.52
C HIS A 90 -6.16 2.21 -10.85
N ARG A 91 -6.70 1.64 -11.93
CA ARG A 91 -6.37 2.04 -13.30
C ARG A 91 -7.45 2.94 -13.86
N GLN A 92 -7.06 4.07 -14.42
CA GLN A 92 -7.96 4.89 -15.22
C GLN A 92 -8.11 4.23 -16.59
N ARG A 93 -9.35 3.95 -17.01
CA ARG A 93 -9.64 3.56 -18.39
C ARG A 93 -9.59 4.80 -19.27
N MET A 94 -8.91 4.72 -20.41
CA MET A 94 -8.98 5.76 -21.42
C MET A 94 -10.15 5.49 -22.39
N GLU A 95 -10.77 6.56 -22.91
CA GLU A 95 -11.81 6.43 -23.94
C GLU A 95 -11.25 5.73 -25.19
N GLY A 96 -11.98 4.73 -25.68
CA GLY A 96 -11.56 3.92 -26.83
C GLY A 96 -10.69 2.71 -26.47
N GLU A 97 -10.36 2.48 -25.19
CA GLU A 97 -9.72 1.22 -24.78
C GLU A 97 -10.69 0.04 -24.85
N ASP A 98 -10.25 -1.02 -25.55
CA ASP A 98 -11.00 -2.25 -25.67
C ASP A 98 -11.16 -2.92 -24.29
N ALA A 99 -12.41 -3.09 -23.84
CA ALA A 99 -12.70 -3.62 -22.51
C ALA A 99 -12.18 -5.06 -22.31
N ALA A 100 -11.90 -5.78 -23.41
CA ALA A 100 -11.38 -7.14 -23.44
C ALA A 100 -9.84 -7.22 -23.44
N ALA A 101 -9.12 -6.11 -23.68
CA ALA A 101 -7.67 -6.12 -23.71
C ALA A 101 -7.11 -6.32 -22.29
N LYS A 102 -6.50 -7.50 -22.05
CA LYS A 102 -5.77 -7.78 -20.81
C LYS A 102 -4.49 -6.96 -20.78
N GLN A 103 -4.56 -5.78 -20.17
CA GLN A 103 -3.37 -4.97 -19.88
C GLN A 103 -2.67 -5.49 -18.63
N VAL A 104 -1.35 -5.59 -18.72
CA VAL A 104 -0.45 -6.01 -17.64
C VAL A 104 0.36 -4.80 -17.22
N ILE A 105 0.32 -4.46 -15.94
CA ILE A 105 1.19 -3.44 -15.34
C ILE A 105 2.33 -4.21 -14.66
N ASP A 106 3.56 -3.96 -15.08
CA ASP A 106 4.73 -4.62 -14.50
C ASP A 106 5.27 -3.80 -13.33
N PHE A 107 5.08 -4.32 -12.12
CA PHE A 107 5.59 -3.70 -10.89
C PHE A 107 6.98 -4.20 -10.50
N ARG A 108 7.54 -5.20 -11.19
CA ARG A 108 8.73 -5.93 -10.70
C ARG A 108 9.94 -5.03 -10.48
N GLU A 109 10.30 -4.21 -11.47
CA GLU A 109 11.46 -3.33 -11.34
C GLU A 109 11.29 -2.31 -10.19
N ILE A 110 10.07 -1.78 -10.05
CA ILE A 110 9.72 -0.82 -9.01
C ILE A 110 9.80 -1.47 -7.63
N MET A 111 9.30 -2.71 -7.48
CA MET A 111 9.41 -3.48 -6.24
C MET A 111 10.86 -3.82 -5.90
N VAL A 112 11.69 -4.19 -6.88
CA VAL A 112 13.11 -4.48 -6.64
C VAL A 112 13.84 -3.25 -6.11
N LYS A 113 13.60 -2.07 -6.69
CA LYS A 113 14.18 -0.81 -6.20
C LYS A 113 13.70 -0.47 -4.79
N PHE A 114 12.43 -0.72 -4.50
CA PHE A 114 11.88 -0.57 -3.15
C PHE A 114 12.57 -1.50 -2.15
N LEU A 115 12.76 -2.77 -2.49
CA LEU A 115 13.43 -3.74 -1.62
C LEU A 115 14.87 -3.32 -1.28
N VAL A 116 15.59 -2.72 -2.23
CA VAL A 116 16.93 -2.16 -1.96
C VAL A 116 16.85 -1.00 -0.96
N LYS A 117 15.88 -0.09 -1.14
CA LYS A 117 15.70 1.06 -0.25
C LYS A 117 15.27 0.65 1.15
N ILE A 118 14.29 -0.24 1.28
CA ILE A 118 13.76 -0.66 2.59
C ILE A 118 14.83 -1.40 3.40
N SER A 119 15.66 -2.21 2.74
CA SER A 119 16.78 -2.93 3.36
C SER A 119 17.93 -2.02 3.79
N ALA A 120 18.01 -0.80 3.26
CA ALA A 120 19.00 0.20 3.64
C ALA A 120 18.59 1.01 4.88
N TRP A 121 17.76 0.43 5.76
CA TRP A 121 17.33 1.08 6.99
C TRP A 121 18.55 1.33 7.89
N PRO A 122 18.84 2.59 8.29
CA PRO A 122 20.07 2.89 9.03
C PRO A 122 20.20 2.18 10.37
N GLU A 123 19.08 1.84 11.01
CA GLU A 123 19.07 1.15 12.31
C GLU A 123 19.05 -0.38 12.16
N ALA A 124 19.07 -0.93 10.94
CA ALA A 124 18.98 -2.38 10.72
C ALA A 124 20.09 -3.16 11.45
N GLU A 125 21.31 -2.63 11.46
CA GLU A 125 22.46 -3.25 12.16
C GLU A 125 22.26 -3.31 13.69
N ARG A 126 21.49 -2.36 14.25
CA ARG A 126 21.18 -2.33 15.69
C ARG A 126 20.17 -3.41 16.09
N TYR A 127 19.35 -3.86 15.14
CA TYR A 127 18.25 -4.80 15.35
C TYR A 127 18.50 -6.15 14.66
N GLU A 128 19.77 -6.54 14.52
CA GLU A 128 20.17 -7.80 13.88
C GLU A 128 19.47 -9.00 14.55
N ASN A 129 18.86 -9.88 13.75
CA ASN A 129 18.02 -11.02 14.15
C ASN A 129 16.62 -10.69 14.71
N GLN A 130 16.21 -9.41 14.71
CA GLN A 130 14.89 -8.98 15.19
C GLN A 130 13.95 -8.51 14.06
N LEU A 131 14.47 -8.57 12.83
CA LEU A 131 13.80 -8.27 11.58
C LEU A 131 14.06 -9.42 10.59
N PRO A 132 13.18 -9.63 9.59
CA PRO A 132 13.35 -10.66 8.56
C PRO A 132 14.59 -10.48 7.67
#